data_AF-A0A7J4N4X3-F1
#
_entry.id   AF-A0A7J4N4X3-F1
#
_cell.length_a   1.000
_cell.length_b   1.000
_cell.length_c   1.000
_cell.angle_alpha   90.00
_cell.angle_beta   90.00
_cell.angle_gamma   90.00
#
_symmetry.space_group_name_H-M   'P 1'
#
loop_
_entity.id
_entity.type
_entity.pdbx_description
1 polymer ?
#
loop_
_entity_poly.entity_id
_entity_poly.type
_entity_poly.pdbx_seq_one_letter_code
_entity_poly.pdbx_strand_id
1 'polypeptide(L)'
;NQVVLGSYISTFVYCLLVLNATNDGAGVDFIPEISIIIAIVAAVANIVLLVIFIHHISMGIQADKVISDISTTLNKNLGSIFPEEVQGDEVQEEAPDPEEMKKGHDQRTMIISPKGGYMQYLNYNTVFSVALEDDLLIFVNFRPGDHLVQGSRVMEVFSQEGLAEKSARRLETTFLLGKVRTPYQDAEFSIHQMVEIAVRALSPGVNDPYTAITCVDNLTSTICHLTRVRFPPRYRCDEEGRVRVVADVLTFEGMLNAAFNQIRQFAGGSPAVLIRLMESLVTIHQFVRTDHQKRAVQNQMRMVYRMAECSFVEKNDLSDLKDRIKAIVRDV
;
A
#
# COMPACT_ATOMS: atom_id res chain seq x y z
N ASN A 1 -3.77 -22.70 -19.12
CA ASN A 1 -4.35 -23.98 -18.63
C ASN A 1 -4.80 -24.91 -19.76
N GLN A 2 -5.71 -24.50 -20.65
CA GLN A 2 -6.22 -25.38 -21.73
C GLN A 2 -5.14 -25.83 -22.74
N VAL A 3 -4.19 -24.96 -23.08
CA VAL A 3 -3.08 -25.29 -24.01
C VAL A 3 -2.18 -26.40 -23.46
N VAL A 4 -1.90 -26.39 -22.14
CA VAL A 4 -1.06 -27.39 -21.47
C VAL A 4 -1.73 -28.76 -21.52
N LEU A 5 -2.99 -28.82 -21.08
CA LEU A 5 -3.75 -30.06 -21.09
C LEU A 5 -3.92 -30.59 -22.53
N GLY A 6 -4.19 -29.69 -23.48
CA GLY A 6 -4.30 -30.02 -24.90
C GLY A 6 -3.00 -30.55 -25.50
N SER A 7 -1.84 -29.97 -25.18
CA SER A 7 -0.55 -30.43 -25.69
C SER A 7 -0.17 -31.81 -25.14
N TYR A 8 -0.45 -32.06 -23.86
CA TYR A 8 -0.25 -33.36 -23.22
C TYR A 8 -1.14 -34.44 -23.83
N ILE A 9 -2.45 -34.16 -23.97
CA ILE A 9 -3.40 -35.09 -24.59
C ILE A 9 -3.01 -35.36 -26.05
N SER A 10 -2.69 -34.32 -26.82
CA SER A 10 -2.30 -34.45 -28.22
C SER A 10 -1.03 -35.28 -28.39
N THR A 11 -0.02 -35.07 -27.54
CA THR A 11 1.24 -35.83 -27.59
C THR A 11 1.01 -37.28 -27.19
N PHE A 12 0.17 -37.52 -26.18
CA PHE A 12 -0.21 -38.86 -25.76
C PHE A 12 -0.95 -39.63 -26.86
N VAL A 13 -1.96 -39.00 -27.48
CA VAL A 13 -2.71 -39.58 -28.60
C VAL A 13 -1.79 -39.82 -29.80
N TYR A 14 -0.90 -38.88 -30.12
CA TYR A 14 0.10 -39.04 -31.17
C TYR A 14 1.00 -40.26 -30.93
N CYS A 15 1.52 -40.43 -29.72
CA CYS A 15 2.33 -41.60 -29.35
C CYS A 15 1.53 -42.91 -29.47
N LEU A 16 0.26 -42.93 -29.08
CA LEU A 16 -0.62 -44.11 -29.24
C LEU A 16 -0.86 -44.46 -30.70
N LEU A 17 -1.06 -43.46 -31.57
CA LEU A 17 -1.24 -43.67 -33.01
C LEU A 17 0.03 -44.23 -33.65
N VAL A 18 1.20 -43.70 -33.29
CA VAL A 18 2.50 -44.20 -33.77
C VAL A 18 2.72 -45.64 -33.31
N LEU A 19 2.42 -45.95 -32.03
CA LEU A 19 2.54 -47.31 -31.49
C LEU A 19 1.57 -48.29 -32.17
N ASN A 20 0.33 -47.87 -32.43
CA ASN A 20 -0.65 -48.70 -33.12
C ASN A 20 -0.22 -48.98 -34.56
N ALA A 21 0.33 -47.99 -35.27
CA ALA A 21 0.82 -48.14 -36.64
C ALA A 21 2.03 -49.09 -36.75
N THR A 22 2.80 -49.26 -35.68
CA THR A 22 3.93 -50.21 -35.64
C THR A 22 3.54 -51.65 -35.31
N ASN A 23 2.29 -51.92 -34.96
CA ASN A 23 1.85 -53.23 -34.43
C ASN A 23 1.28 -54.20 -35.49
N ASP A 24 1.47 -53.95 -36.80
CA ASP A 24 0.99 -54.84 -37.87
C ASP A 24 2.04 -55.92 -38.22
N GLY A 25 1.74 -57.16 -37.82
CA GLY A 25 2.61 -58.34 -37.85
C GLY A 25 2.94 -58.91 -39.23
N ALA A 26 3.57 -58.15 -40.13
CA ALA A 26 4.00 -58.62 -41.43
C ALA A 26 5.51 -58.41 -41.67
N GLY A 27 6.35 -59.21 -41.00
CA GLY A 27 7.66 -59.67 -41.50
C GLY A 27 8.78 -58.65 -41.82
N VAL A 28 8.56 -57.34 -41.66
CA VAL A 28 9.59 -56.31 -41.82
C VAL A 28 9.49 -55.36 -40.63
N ASP A 29 10.57 -55.26 -39.84
CA ASP A 29 10.66 -54.35 -38.68
C ASP A 29 10.60 -52.89 -39.15
N PHE A 30 9.40 -52.32 -39.24
CA PHE A 30 9.21 -50.91 -39.56
C PHE A 30 9.36 -50.04 -38.31
N ILE A 31 10.44 -49.25 -38.26
CA ILE A 31 10.71 -48.29 -37.18
C ILE A 31 10.51 -46.87 -37.72
N PRO A 32 9.45 -46.13 -37.30
CA PRO A 32 9.17 -44.79 -37.80
C PRO A 32 10.05 -43.73 -37.09
N GLU A 33 11.31 -43.62 -37.51
CA GLU A 33 12.32 -42.74 -36.88
C GLU A 33 11.88 -41.27 -36.77
N ILE A 34 11.30 -40.71 -37.83
CA ILE A 34 10.82 -39.32 -37.84
C ILE A 34 9.72 -39.12 -36.79
N SER A 35 8.80 -40.08 -36.69
CA SER A 35 7.70 -40.00 -35.74
C SER A 35 8.19 -40.03 -34.29
N ILE A 36 9.21 -40.85 -34.02
CA ILE A 36 9.89 -40.94 -32.72
C ILE A 36 10.61 -39.62 -32.39
N ILE A 37 11.33 -39.01 -33.34
CA ILE A 37 11.98 -37.71 -33.12
C ILE A 37 10.95 -36.63 -32.78
N ILE A 38 9.84 -36.56 -33.53
CA ILE A 38 8.75 -35.62 -33.25
C ILE A 38 8.17 -35.88 -31.84
N ALA A 39 7.96 -37.14 -31.46
CA ALA A 39 7.47 -37.50 -30.13
C ALA A 39 8.44 -37.04 -29.02
N ILE A 40 9.75 -37.22 -29.22
CA ILE A 40 10.78 -36.78 -28.26
C ILE A 40 10.77 -35.26 -28.13
N VAL A 41 10.76 -34.53 -29.25
CA VAL A 41 10.71 -33.06 -29.23
C VAL A 41 9.43 -32.56 -28.55
N ALA A 42 8.27 -33.15 -28.88
CA ALA A 42 6.99 -32.83 -28.25
C ALA A 42 7.00 -33.15 -26.74
N ALA A 43 7.62 -34.26 -26.33
CA ALA A 43 7.76 -34.62 -24.92
C ALA A 43 8.63 -33.62 -24.16
N VAL A 44 9.77 -33.20 -24.72
CA VAL A 44 10.63 -32.15 -24.13
C VAL A 44 9.88 -30.82 -24.04
N ALA A 45 9.17 -30.42 -25.09
CA ALA A 45 8.35 -29.21 -25.09
C ALA A 45 7.26 -29.27 -24.01
N ASN A 46 6.60 -30.42 -23.82
CA ASN A 46 5.63 -30.62 -22.75
C ASN A 46 6.24 -30.50 -21.36
N ILE A 47 7.46 -31.03 -21.12
CA ILE A 47 8.16 -30.85 -19.84
C ILE A 47 8.40 -29.37 -19.56
N VAL A 48 8.91 -28.61 -20.53
CA VAL A 48 9.10 -27.16 -20.38
C VAL A 48 7.77 -26.46 -20.08
N LEU A 49 6.72 -26.83 -20.82
CA LEU A 49 5.39 -26.23 -20.71
C LEU A 49 4.72 -26.59 -19.36
N LEU A 50 4.99 -27.77 -18.80
CA LEU A 50 4.59 -28.15 -17.43
C LEU A 50 5.30 -27.32 -16.36
N VAL A 51 6.62 -27.10 -16.50
CA VAL A 51 7.37 -26.25 -15.57
C VAL A 51 6.80 -24.83 -15.59
N ILE A 52 6.54 -24.26 -16.77
CA ILE A 52 5.91 -22.95 -16.93
C ILE A 52 4.52 -22.93 -16.28
N PHE A 53 3.72 -23.98 -16.49
CA PHE A 53 2.39 -24.10 -15.91
C PHE A 53 2.40 -24.15 -14.39
N ILE A 54 3.26 -25.01 -13.80
CA ILE A 54 3.40 -25.13 -12.34
C ILE A 54 3.86 -23.80 -11.75
N HIS A 55 4.83 -23.13 -12.40
CA HIS A 55 5.32 -21.83 -11.97
C HIS A 55 4.19 -20.79 -11.93
N HIS A 56 3.39 -20.71 -12.99
CA HIS A 56 2.30 -19.73 -13.08
C HIS A 56 1.18 -19.99 -12.04
N ILE A 57 0.74 -21.23 -11.85
CA ILE A 57 -0.26 -21.57 -10.82
C ILE A 57 0.28 -21.30 -9.42
N SER A 58 1.55 -21.64 -9.18
CA SER A 58 2.16 -21.44 -7.86
C SER A 58 2.25 -19.96 -7.50
N MET A 59 2.55 -19.08 -8.46
CA MET A 59 2.61 -17.64 -8.21
C MET A 59 1.24 -17.05 -7.84
N GLY A 60 0.16 -17.46 -8.49
CA GLY A 60 -1.20 -16.98 -8.16
C GLY A 60 -1.64 -17.36 -6.75
N ILE A 61 -1.47 -18.64 -6.38
CA ILE A 61 -1.83 -19.14 -5.03
C ILE A 61 -1.01 -18.45 -3.93
N GLN A 62 0.26 -18.14 -4.21
CA GLN A 62 1.12 -17.42 -3.28
C GLN A 62 0.67 -15.97 -3.11
N ALA A 63 0.23 -15.29 -4.18
CA ALA A 63 -0.24 -13.91 -4.10
C ALA A 63 -1.46 -13.78 -3.18
N ASP A 64 -2.49 -14.63 -3.35
CA ASP A 64 -3.69 -14.59 -2.50
C ASP A 64 -3.37 -14.81 -1.02
N LYS A 65 -2.47 -15.76 -0.72
CA LYS A 65 -2.04 -16.03 0.66
C LYS A 65 -1.30 -14.83 1.26
N VAL A 66 -0.39 -14.23 0.52
CA VAL A 66 0.36 -13.05 0.98
C VAL A 66 -0.57 -11.85 1.17
N ILE A 67 -1.51 -11.62 0.26
CA ILE A 67 -2.55 -10.59 0.39
C ILE A 67 -3.34 -10.81 1.68
N SER A 68 -3.83 -12.04 1.92
CA SER A 68 -4.57 -12.37 3.14
C SER A 68 -3.76 -12.14 4.42
N ASP A 69 -2.47 -12.48 4.41
CA ASP A 69 -1.60 -12.32 5.57
C ASP A 69 -1.31 -10.82 5.85
N ILE A 70 -1.08 -10.03 4.81
CA ILE A 70 -0.92 -8.56 4.90
C ILE A 70 -2.20 -7.93 5.43
N SER A 71 -3.37 -8.27 4.87
CA SER A 71 -4.66 -7.73 5.33
C SER A 71 -4.92 -8.05 6.79
N THR A 72 -4.61 -9.27 7.22
CA THR A 72 -4.74 -9.68 8.63
C THR A 72 -3.81 -8.87 9.54
N THR A 73 -2.56 -8.69 9.12
CA THR A 73 -1.55 -7.91 9.88
C THR A 73 -1.92 -6.44 9.97
N LEU A 74 -2.39 -5.85 8.87
CA LEU A 74 -2.85 -4.47 8.79
C LEU A 74 -4.04 -4.25 9.73
N ASN A 75 -5.09 -5.06 9.65
CA ASN A 75 -6.26 -4.93 10.52
C ASN A 75 -5.89 -5.05 12.01
N LYS A 76 -4.97 -5.95 12.36
CA LYS A 76 -4.48 -6.09 13.73
C LYS A 76 -3.74 -4.83 14.20
N ASN A 77 -2.90 -4.26 13.36
CA ASN A 77 -2.09 -3.09 13.73
C ASN A 77 -2.90 -1.80 13.75
N LEU A 78 -3.93 -1.67 12.90
CA LEU A 78 -4.83 -0.52 12.90
C LEU A 78 -5.47 -0.31 14.27
N GLY A 79 -5.94 -1.37 14.93
CA GLY A 79 -6.52 -1.26 16.27
C GLY A 79 -5.52 -0.78 17.34
N SER A 80 -4.22 -1.01 17.15
CA SER A 80 -3.18 -0.50 18.06
C SER A 80 -2.71 0.92 17.73
N ILE A 81 -2.73 1.31 16.44
CA ILE A 81 -2.24 2.61 15.97
C ILE A 81 -3.36 3.67 16.07
N PHE A 82 -4.61 3.26 15.83
CA PHE A 82 -5.80 4.10 15.88
C PHE A 82 -6.84 3.51 16.86
N PRO A 83 -6.59 3.63 18.18
CA PRO A 83 -7.46 3.01 19.19
C PRO A 83 -8.80 3.75 19.38
N GLU A 84 -8.88 5.01 18.97
CA GLU A 84 -10.06 5.86 19.15
C GLU A 84 -10.90 5.91 17.87
N GLU A 85 -12.22 5.78 18.01
CA GLU A 85 -13.17 6.08 16.94
C GLU A 85 -13.59 7.56 16.98
N VAL A 86 -13.84 8.13 15.81
CA VAL A 86 -14.37 9.49 15.67
C VAL A 86 -15.78 9.56 16.26
N GLN A 87 -15.95 10.35 17.31
CA GLN A 87 -17.25 10.72 17.88
C GLN A 87 -17.57 12.19 17.53
N GLY A 88 -18.50 12.41 16.60
CA GLY A 88 -18.91 13.76 16.16
C GLY A 88 -18.07 14.35 15.02
N ASP A 89 -18.30 15.62 14.71
CA ASP A 89 -17.52 16.34 13.70
C ASP A 89 -16.12 16.65 14.27
N GLU A 90 -15.07 16.06 13.67
CA GLU A 90 -13.70 16.43 13.99
C GLU A 90 -13.51 17.92 13.67
N VAL A 91 -13.32 18.72 14.70
CA VAL A 91 -12.90 20.11 14.56
C VAL A 91 -11.52 20.08 13.92
N GLN A 92 -11.39 20.67 12.72
CA GLN A 92 -10.07 20.94 12.15
C GLN A 92 -9.33 21.81 13.17
N GLU A 93 -8.25 21.28 13.75
CA GLU A 93 -7.33 22.10 14.53
C GLU A 93 -6.77 23.17 13.59
N GLU A 94 -7.23 24.41 13.76
CA GLU A 94 -6.62 25.55 13.08
C GLU A 94 -5.14 25.55 13.46
N ALA A 95 -4.28 25.58 12.44
CA ALA A 95 -2.85 25.65 12.66
C ALA A 95 -2.55 26.95 13.41
N PRO A 96 -2.06 26.88 14.67
CA PRO A 96 -1.62 28.08 15.36
C PRO A 96 -0.48 28.73 14.58
N ASP A 97 -0.36 30.06 14.67
CA ASP A 97 0.72 30.79 13.98
C ASP A 97 2.09 30.26 14.48
N PRO A 98 2.94 29.72 13.60
CA PRO A 98 4.26 29.21 13.97
C PRO A 98 5.14 30.24 14.70
N GLU A 99 4.96 31.53 14.44
CA GLU A 99 5.71 32.59 15.12
C GLU A 99 5.14 32.93 16.51
N GLU A 100 3.83 32.79 16.72
CA GLU A 100 3.25 32.87 18.06
C GLU A 100 3.68 31.70 18.94
N MET A 101 3.78 30.49 18.36
CA MET A 101 4.21 29.30 19.09
C MET A 101 5.64 29.41 19.62
N LYS A 102 6.55 30.02 18.86
CA LYS A 102 7.97 30.18 19.26
C LYS A 102 8.20 31.33 20.23
N LYS A 103 7.18 32.16 20.49
CA LYS A 103 7.30 33.35 21.32
C LYS A 103 7.63 32.96 22.76
N GLY A 104 8.76 33.43 23.27
CA GLY A 104 9.29 33.06 24.59
C GLY A 104 10.31 31.91 24.57
N HIS A 105 10.61 31.35 23.38
CA HIS A 105 11.63 30.33 23.20
C HIS A 105 12.76 30.82 22.30
N ASP A 106 13.75 31.51 22.89
CA ASP A 106 14.84 32.16 22.16
C ASP A 106 15.97 31.21 21.75
N GLN A 107 16.06 30.04 22.39
CA GLN A 107 17.10 29.05 22.13
C GLN A 107 16.56 27.88 21.31
N ARG A 108 17.35 27.42 20.33
CA ARG A 108 17.02 26.27 19.47
C ARG A 108 18.10 25.21 19.57
N THR A 109 17.70 24.00 19.96
CA THR A 109 18.57 22.83 20.06
C THR A 109 18.08 21.72 19.13
N MET A 110 19.03 20.98 18.53
CA MET A 110 18.73 19.90 17.59
C MET A 110 18.99 18.54 18.21
N ILE A 111 18.00 17.66 18.16
CA ILE A 111 18.21 16.24 18.43
C ILE A 111 18.48 15.56 17.09
N ILE A 112 19.70 15.05 16.93
CA ILE A 112 20.16 14.47 15.66
C ILE A 112 20.16 12.95 15.72
N SER A 113 19.98 12.34 14.55
CA SER A 113 20.10 10.90 14.41
C SER A 113 21.58 10.48 14.42
N PRO A 114 22.01 9.58 15.33
CA PRO A 114 23.40 9.13 15.39
C PRO A 114 23.78 8.20 14.22
N LYS A 115 22.79 7.62 13.52
CA LYS A 115 23.00 6.65 12.44
C LYS A 115 21.91 6.75 11.36
N GLY A 116 22.15 6.16 10.20
CA GLY A 116 21.12 6.00 9.17
C GLY A 116 20.21 4.78 9.44
N GLY A 117 18.98 4.83 8.95
CA GLY A 117 18.00 3.74 9.02
C GLY A 117 16.56 4.23 9.04
N TYR A 118 15.63 3.29 9.17
CA TYR A 118 14.21 3.58 9.31
C TYR A 118 13.85 3.86 10.76
N MET A 119 13.01 4.88 10.98
CA MET A 119 12.34 5.10 12.26
C MET A 119 11.37 3.95 12.52
N GLN A 120 11.67 3.10 13.50
CA GLN A 120 10.82 1.94 13.82
C GLN A 120 9.86 2.23 14.96
N TYR A 121 10.21 3.15 15.85
CA TYR A 121 9.43 3.49 17.02
C TYR A 121 9.71 4.92 17.49
N LEU A 122 8.67 5.59 17.96
CA LEU A 122 8.77 6.88 18.63
C LEU A 122 7.82 6.93 19.83
N ASN A 123 8.34 7.23 21.02
CA ASN A 123 7.56 7.39 22.24
C ASN A 123 7.06 8.84 22.38
N TYR A 124 5.95 9.14 21.72
CA TYR A 124 5.32 10.46 21.78
C TYR A 124 4.93 10.90 23.21
N ASN A 125 4.63 9.96 24.11
CA ASN A 125 4.25 10.28 25.48
C ASN A 125 5.44 10.80 26.28
N THR A 126 6.61 10.18 26.12
CA THR A 126 7.85 10.67 26.75
C THR A 126 8.30 11.99 26.14
N VAL A 127 8.15 12.19 24.82
CA VAL A 127 8.45 13.49 24.17
C VAL A 127 7.57 14.58 24.77
N PHE A 128 6.26 14.31 24.89
CA PHE A 128 5.31 15.26 25.46
C PHE A 128 5.57 15.53 26.95
N SER A 129 5.89 14.50 27.75
CA SER A 129 6.18 14.71 29.18
C SER A 129 7.46 15.53 29.38
N VAL A 130 8.51 15.30 28.58
CA VAL A 130 9.72 16.13 28.60
C VAL A 130 9.39 17.58 28.21
N ALA A 131 8.52 17.78 27.23
CA ALA A 131 8.10 19.12 26.83
C ALA A 131 7.35 19.87 27.94
N LEU A 132 6.54 19.16 28.75
CA LEU A 132 5.85 19.75 29.89
C LEU A 132 6.77 20.03 31.08
N GLU A 133 7.64 19.08 31.42
CA GLU A 133 8.52 19.19 32.60
C GLU A 133 9.50 20.36 32.51
N ASP A 134 10.01 20.63 31.31
CA ASP A 134 11.05 21.64 31.07
C ASP A 134 10.54 22.87 30.27
N ASP A 135 9.22 23.01 30.13
CA ASP A 135 8.57 24.12 29.39
C ASP A 135 9.14 24.30 27.97
N LEU A 136 9.12 23.24 27.17
CA LEU A 136 9.69 23.19 25.82
C LEU A 136 8.60 23.20 24.73
N LEU A 137 8.97 23.72 23.56
CA LEU A 137 8.26 23.49 22.31
C LEU A 137 9.09 22.56 21.41
N ILE A 138 8.54 21.40 21.06
CA ILE A 138 9.26 20.37 20.30
C ILE A 138 8.60 20.13 18.95
N PHE A 139 9.35 20.31 17.88
CA PHE A 139 8.97 19.87 16.54
C PHE A 139 9.58 18.49 16.28
N VAL A 140 8.75 17.50 16.04
CA VAL A 140 9.13 16.16 15.63
C VAL A 140 9.02 16.07 14.11
N ASN A 141 10.16 16.00 13.44
CA ASN A 141 10.25 16.10 11.98
C ASN A 141 10.08 14.76 11.26
N PHE A 142 10.13 13.64 11.99
CA PHE A 142 10.09 12.29 11.44
C PHE A 142 9.11 11.44 12.23
N ARG A 143 8.40 10.57 11.51
CA ARG A 143 7.48 9.59 12.09
C ARG A 143 8.00 8.16 11.88
N PRO A 144 7.51 7.19 12.66
CA PRO A 144 7.75 5.78 12.36
C PRO A 144 7.40 5.45 10.89
N GLY A 145 8.32 4.81 10.20
CA GLY A 145 8.26 4.53 8.77
C GLY A 145 9.23 5.34 7.91
N ASP A 146 9.63 6.52 8.37
CA ASP A 146 10.52 7.39 7.60
C ASP A 146 11.95 6.86 7.55
N HIS A 147 12.64 7.15 6.45
CA HIS A 147 14.05 6.85 6.29
C HIS A 147 14.92 8.05 6.70
N LEU A 148 15.83 7.84 7.65
CA LEU A 148 16.76 8.83 8.16
C LEU A 148 18.17 8.53 7.69
N VAL A 149 18.93 9.59 7.42
CA VAL A 149 20.39 9.52 7.24
C VAL A 149 21.10 9.96 8.52
N GLN A 150 22.37 9.57 8.68
CA GLN A 150 23.17 10.04 9.81
C GLN A 150 23.22 11.57 9.84
N GLY A 151 23.00 12.17 11.02
CA GLY A 151 22.93 13.62 11.19
C GLY A 151 21.57 14.25 10.85
N SER A 152 20.56 13.47 10.48
CA SER A 152 19.19 13.98 10.29
C SER A 152 18.67 14.63 11.58
N ARG A 153 18.00 15.78 11.46
CA ARG A 153 17.43 16.53 12.59
C ARG A 153 16.08 15.92 12.97
N VAL A 154 16.11 14.95 13.88
CA VAL A 154 14.92 14.19 14.30
C VAL A 154 13.91 15.11 14.98
N MET A 155 14.41 15.95 15.90
CA MET A 155 13.59 16.93 16.61
C MET A 155 14.27 18.29 16.67
N GLU A 156 13.46 19.34 16.62
CA GLU A 156 13.87 20.70 16.95
C GLU A 156 13.23 21.10 18.27
N VAL A 157 14.07 21.47 19.24
CA VAL A 157 13.64 21.82 20.59
C VAL A 157 13.85 23.31 20.78
N PHE A 158 12.78 24.01 21.09
CA PHE A 158 12.76 25.43 21.40
C PHE A 158 12.54 25.60 22.91
N SER A 159 13.38 26.42 23.54
CA SER A 159 13.30 26.69 24.98
C SER A 159 13.76 28.11 25.30
N GLN A 160 13.44 28.58 26.50
CA GLN A 160 13.86 29.91 26.96
C GLN A 160 15.32 29.93 27.41
N GLU A 161 15.72 28.97 28.25
CA GLU A 161 17.03 28.96 28.93
C GLU A 161 18.02 27.92 28.36
N GLY A 162 17.68 27.27 27.24
CA GLY A 162 18.46 26.16 26.66
C GLY A 162 17.90 24.78 27.05
N LEU A 163 18.46 23.71 26.50
CA LEU A 163 18.01 22.34 26.76
C LEU A 163 18.91 21.66 27.80
N ALA A 164 18.34 21.27 28.93
CA ALA A 164 19.06 20.55 29.97
C ALA A 164 19.60 19.20 29.44
N GLU A 165 20.84 18.84 29.82
CA GLU A 165 21.50 17.62 29.33
C GLU A 165 20.69 16.34 29.66
N LYS A 166 20.05 16.30 30.83
CA LYS A 166 19.16 15.20 31.24
C LYS A 166 18.01 15.02 30.25
N SER A 167 17.43 16.11 29.78
CA SER A 167 16.27 16.09 28.88
C SER A 167 16.67 15.84 27.44
N ALA A 168 17.82 16.36 27.00
CA ALA A 168 18.43 15.96 25.73
C ALA A 168 18.63 14.44 25.65
N ARG A 169 19.24 13.82 26.68
CA ARG A 169 19.44 12.37 26.74
C ARG A 169 18.12 11.60 26.76
N ARG A 170 17.09 12.09 27.47
CA ARG A 170 15.76 11.48 27.44
C ARG A 170 15.18 11.51 26.03
N LEU A 171 15.21 12.65 25.35
CA LEU A 171 14.72 12.79 23.98
C LEU A 171 15.46 11.87 23.00
N GLU A 172 16.78 11.73 23.12
CA GLU A 172 17.56 10.79 22.31
C GLU A 172 17.13 9.33 22.48
N THR A 173 16.64 8.95 23.68
CA THR A 173 16.14 7.60 23.95
C THR A 173 14.67 7.37 23.55
N THR A 174 13.97 8.42 23.06
CA THR A 174 12.54 8.30 22.70
C THR A 174 12.32 7.58 21.38
N PHE A 175 13.33 7.46 20.53
CA PHE A 175 13.18 6.92 19.18
C PHE A 175 14.13 5.75 18.90
N LEU A 176 13.66 4.81 18.09
CA LEU A 176 14.43 3.62 17.69
C LEU A 176 14.62 3.59 16.18
N LEU A 177 15.86 3.33 15.76
CA LEU A 177 16.24 3.20 14.36
C LEU A 177 16.67 1.76 14.05
N GLY A 178 16.17 1.23 12.94
CA GLY A 178 16.56 -0.07 12.41
C GLY A 178 16.86 -0.06 10.92
N LYS A 179 17.39 -1.18 10.41
CA LYS A 179 17.79 -1.30 8.99
C LYS A 179 16.61 -1.51 8.04
N VAL A 180 15.49 -1.98 8.57
CA VAL A 180 14.28 -2.30 7.81
C VAL A 180 13.07 -1.62 8.45
N ARG A 181 12.09 -1.27 7.62
CA ARG A 181 10.79 -0.74 8.05
C ARG A 181 10.00 -1.83 8.77
N THR A 182 9.16 -1.46 9.73
CA THR A 182 8.35 -2.40 10.53
C THR A 182 6.91 -1.92 10.56
N PRO A 183 5.92 -2.83 10.63
CA PRO A 183 4.51 -2.44 10.63
C PRO A 183 3.99 -2.00 12.00
N TYR A 184 4.83 -1.96 13.04
CA TYR A 184 4.41 -1.85 14.44
C TYR A 184 3.77 -0.49 14.80
N GLN A 185 4.36 0.62 14.36
CA GLN A 185 3.80 1.97 14.51
C GLN A 185 3.54 2.65 13.16
N ASP A 186 3.43 1.85 12.10
CA ASP A 186 3.40 2.33 10.74
C ASP A 186 2.40 1.54 9.91
N ALA A 187 1.15 2.02 9.93
CA ALA A 187 0.06 1.44 9.16
C ALA A 187 0.25 1.64 7.65
N GLU A 188 0.99 2.69 7.25
CA GLU A 188 1.25 3.01 5.86
C GLU A 188 2.14 1.93 5.22
N PHE A 189 3.04 1.29 5.99
CA PHE A 189 3.90 0.21 5.50
C PHE A 189 3.10 -0.95 4.91
N SER A 190 2.08 -1.46 5.61
CA SER A 190 1.27 -2.59 5.11
C SER A 190 0.45 -2.21 3.87
N ILE A 191 0.01 -0.94 3.77
CA ILE A 191 -0.61 -0.41 2.56
C ILE A 191 0.38 -0.45 1.40
N HIS A 192 1.61 0.02 1.61
CA HIS A 192 2.66 -0.02 0.58
C HIS A 192 2.97 -1.46 0.13
N GLN A 193 2.97 -2.44 1.04
CA GLN A 193 3.16 -3.84 0.67
C GLN A 193 2.01 -4.35 -0.23
N MET A 194 0.78 -3.99 0.08
CA MET A 194 -0.38 -4.33 -0.76
C MET A 194 -0.31 -3.65 -2.14
N VAL A 195 0.10 -2.38 -2.18
CA VAL A 195 0.31 -1.61 -3.40
C VAL A 195 1.44 -2.20 -4.24
N GLU A 196 2.53 -2.66 -3.63
CA GLU A 196 3.65 -3.31 -4.31
C GLU A 196 3.19 -4.58 -5.04
N ILE A 197 2.33 -5.40 -4.40
CA ILE A 197 1.74 -6.59 -5.03
C ILE A 197 0.86 -6.19 -6.21
N ALA A 198 -0.02 -5.20 -6.04
CA ALA A 198 -0.89 -4.72 -7.11
C ALA A 198 -0.09 -4.18 -8.30
N VAL A 199 0.92 -3.34 -8.05
CA VAL A 199 1.78 -2.76 -9.10
C VAL A 199 2.60 -3.85 -9.81
N ARG A 200 3.12 -4.84 -9.08
CA ARG A 200 3.79 -6.00 -9.71
C ARG A 200 2.85 -6.80 -10.60
N ALA A 201 1.62 -7.03 -10.14
CA ALA A 201 0.60 -7.71 -10.94
C ALA A 201 0.26 -6.94 -12.23
N LEU A 202 0.22 -5.60 -12.17
CA LEU A 202 0.00 -4.73 -13.33
C LEU A 202 1.22 -4.55 -14.23
N SER A 203 2.40 -5.04 -13.82
CA SER A 203 3.61 -4.87 -14.64
C SER A 203 3.51 -5.65 -15.95
N PRO A 204 4.16 -5.20 -17.04
CA PRO A 204 4.07 -5.86 -18.35
C PRO A 204 4.51 -7.34 -18.37
N GLY A 205 5.34 -7.75 -17.41
CA GLY A 205 5.82 -9.13 -17.30
C GLY A 205 4.82 -10.09 -16.64
N VAL A 206 3.86 -9.59 -15.86
CA VAL A 206 2.84 -10.40 -15.16
C VAL A 206 1.48 -10.20 -15.80
N ASN A 207 1.05 -8.94 -15.95
CA ASN A 207 -0.22 -8.53 -16.54
C ASN A 207 -1.44 -9.29 -15.97
N ASP A 208 -1.53 -9.33 -14.64
CA ASP A 208 -2.61 -9.98 -13.89
C ASP A 208 -3.53 -8.93 -13.23
N PRO A 209 -4.58 -8.48 -13.92
CA PRO A 209 -5.51 -7.51 -13.37
C PRO A 209 -6.36 -8.06 -12.22
N TYR A 210 -6.55 -9.39 -12.11
CA TYR A 210 -7.37 -9.98 -11.05
C TYR A 210 -6.68 -9.86 -9.69
N THR A 211 -5.38 -10.18 -9.62
CA THR A 211 -4.60 -9.97 -8.39
C THR A 211 -4.60 -8.49 -7.98
N ALA A 212 -4.45 -7.57 -8.93
CA ALA A 212 -4.51 -6.14 -8.65
C ALA A 212 -5.89 -5.69 -8.12
N ILE A 213 -6.98 -6.22 -8.68
CA ILE A 213 -8.35 -5.98 -8.20
C ILE A 213 -8.52 -6.49 -6.76
N THR A 214 -8.03 -7.70 -6.45
CA THR A 214 -8.07 -8.24 -5.08
C THR A 214 -7.35 -7.33 -4.09
N CYS A 215 -6.17 -6.80 -4.45
CA CYS A 215 -5.46 -5.82 -3.63
C CYS A 215 -6.28 -4.53 -3.43
N VAL A 216 -6.91 -4.02 -4.49
CA VAL A 216 -7.77 -2.83 -4.44
C VAL A 216 -8.98 -3.06 -3.52
N ASP A 217 -9.63 -4.22 -3.57
CA ASP A 217 -10.77 -4.55 -2.69
C ASP A 217 -10.34 -4.59 -1.20
N ASN A 218 -9.16 -5.15 -0.91
CA ASN A 218 -8.61 -5.17 0.45
C ASN A 218 -8.27 -3.76 0.94
N LEU A 219 -7.60 -2.95 0.12
CA LEU A 219 -7.31 -1.54 0.42
C LEU A 219 -8.58 -0.74 0.64
N THR A 220 -9.63 -0.99 -0.14
CA THR A 220 -10.95 -0.34 0.02
C THR A 220 -11.49 -0.59 1.41
N SER A 221 -11.46 -1.84 1.88
CA SER A 221 -11.91 -2.21 3.23
C SER A 221 -11.10 -1.49 4.31
N THR A 222 -9.78 -1.42 4.16
CA THR A 222 -8.90 -0.68 5.06
C THR A 222 -9.24 0.81 5.10
N ILE A 223 -9.37 1.46 3.95
CA ILE A 223 -9.66 2.91 3.89
C ILE A 223 -11.07 3.21 4.44
N CYS A 224 -12.06 2.36 4.18
CA CYS A 224 -13.40 2.49 4.79
C CYS A 224 -13.35 2.37 6.32
N HIS A 225 -12.47 1.55 6.88
CA HIS A 225 -12.25 1.52 8.33
C HIS A 225 -11.61 2.84 8.81
N LEU A 226 -10.61 3.34 8.08
CA LEU A 226 -9.93 4.59 8.41
C LEU A 226 -10.83 5.84 8.34
N THR A 227 -11.99 5.81 7.67
CA THR A 227 -12.93 6.95 7.74
C THR A 227 -13.55 7.12 9.13
N ARG A 228 -13.50 6.07 9.97
CA ARG A 228 -14.17 6.00 11.27
C ARG A 228 -13.24 6.20 12.45
N VAL A 229 -11.93 6.09 12.25
CA VAL A 229 -10.94 6.19 13.32
C VAL A 229 -10.40 7.60 13.43
N ARG A 230 -10.03 7.99 14.64
CA ARG A 230 -9.41 9.27 14.91
C ARG A 230 -7.91 9.18 14.59
N PHE A 231 -7.44 10.06 13.72
CA PHE A 231 -6.01 10.16 13.43
C PHE A 231 -5.28 10.88 14.58
N PRO A 232 -4.00 10.55 14.86
CA PRO A 232 -3.23 11.26 15.87
C PRO A 232 -3.20 12.78 15.58
N PRO A 233 -3.46 13.63 16.58
CA PRO A 233 -3.44 15.07 16.37
C PRO A 233 -2.02 15.55 16.08
N ARG A 234 -1.92 16.54 15.18
CA ARG A 234 -0.64 17.15 14.80
C ARG A 234 -0.05 17.95 15.95
N TYR A 235 -0.92 18.62 16.70
CA TYR A 235 -0.56 19.47 17.82
C TYR A 235 -0.93 18.77 19.13
N ARG A 236 -0.02 18.77 20.10
CA ARG A 236 -0.33 18.36 21.48
C ARG A 236 -0.18 19.57 22.39
N CYS A 237 -1.26 19.91 23.07
CA CYS A 237 -1.32 21.06 23.97
C CYS A 237 -1.23 20.65 25.44
N ASP A 238 -0.72 21.56 26.28
CA ASP A 238 -0.82 21.46 27.73
C ASP A 238 -2.23 21.76 28.25
N GLU A 239 -2.41 21.70 29.58
CA GLU A 239 -3.71 21.96 30.23
C GLU A 239 -4.19 23.41 30.03
N GLU A 240 -3.28 24.35 29.77
CA GLU A 240 -3.60 25.75 29.45
C GLU A 240 -3.87 25.98 27.95
N GLY A 241 -3.82 24.93 27.12
CA GLY A 241 -4.08 25.01 25.68
C GLY A 241 -2.88 25.49 24.85
N ARG A 242 -1.68 25.60 25.43
CA ARG A 242 -0.47 25.97 24.70
C ARG A 242 0.13 24.75 24.03
N VAL A 243 0.54 24.90 22.77
CA VAL A 243 1.14 23.80 22.01
C VAL A 243 2.55 23.49 22.52
N ARG A 244 2.81 22.22 22.83
CA ARG A 244 4.10 21.72 23.33
C ARG A 244 4.81 20.81 22.35
N VAL A 245 4.06 20.04 21.58
CA VAL A 245 4.63 19.15 20.57
C VAL A 245 3.91 19.33 19.25
N VAL A 246 4.68 19.50 18.17
CA VAL A 246 4.22 19.49 16.78
C VAL A 246 4.84 18.28 16.11
N ALA A 247 4.03 17.33 15.66
CA ALA A 247 4.52 16.12 15.02
C ALA A 247 4.07 16.01 13.57
N ASP A 248 4.90 15.42 12.71
CA ASP A 248 4.38 14.85 11.47
C ASP A 248 3.56 13.59 11.77
N VAL A 249 2.30 13.59 11.34
CA VAL A 249 1.32 12.54 11.68
C VAL A 249 0.71 11.95 10.43
N LEU A 250 0.23 10.71 10.54
CA LEU A 250 -0.58 10.11 9.49
C LEU A 250 -1.88 10.90 9.31
N THR A 251 -2.32 11.03 8.07
CA THR A 251 -3.60 11.66 7.72
C THR A 251 -4.42 10.71 6.85
N PHE A 252 -5.74 10.84 6.91
CA PHE A 252 -6.63 10.08 6.04
C PHE A 252 -6.28 10.27 4.56
N GLU A 253 -6.07 11.51 4.12
CA GLU A 253 -5.70 11.82 2.74
C GLU A 253 -4.35 11.20 2.37
N GLY A 254 -3.36 11.25 3.27
CA GLY A 254 -2.06 10.60 3.06
C GLY A 254 -2.20 9.08 2.85
N MET A 255 -2.99 8.41 3.69
CA MET A 255 -3.24 6.97 3.59
C MET A 255 -4.01 6.59 2.32
N LEU A 256 -5.04 7.37 1.96
CA LEU A 256 -5.79 7.22 0.72
C LEU A 256 -4.86 7.38 -0.51
N ASN A 257 -4.02 8.41 -0.50
CA ASN A 257 -3.06 8.68 -1.56
C ASN A 257 -2.03 7.54 -1.69
N ALA A 258 -1.50 7.04 -0.56
CA ALA A 258 -0.59 5.91 -0.54
C ALA A 258 -1.22 4.65 -1.16
N ALA A 259 -2.48 4.37 -0.84
CA ALA A 259 -3.20 3.18 -1.34
C ALA A 259 -3.50 3.24 -2.85
N PHE A 260 -3.88 4.39 -3.39
CA PHE A 260 -4.48 4.46 -4.73
C PHE A 260 -3.59 5.08 -5.82
N ASN A 261 -2.63 5.95 -5.47
CA ASN A 261 -1.87 6.71 -6.48
C ASN A 261 -1.04 5.82 -7.41
N GLN A 262 -0.23 4.93 -6.85
CA GLN A 262 0.65 4.08 -7.65
C GLN A 262 -0.16 3.08 -8.47
N ILE A 263 -1.18 2.44 -7.89
CA ILE A 263 -2.03 1.49 -8.64
C ILE A 263 -2.66 2.19 -9.86
N ARG A 264 -3.23 3.40 -9.67
CA ARG A 264 -3.76 4.21 -10.78
C ARG A 264 -2.69 4.50 -11.85
N GLN A 265 -1.48 4.87 -11.44
CA GLN A 265 -0.38 5.20 -12.37
C GLN A 265 0.02 4.01 -13.25
N PHE A 266 -0.05 2.78 -12.74
CA PHE A 266 0.26 1.57 -13.49
C PHE A 266 -0.96 0.95 -14.20
N ALA A 267 -2.18 1.34 -13.85
CA ALA A 267 -3.42 0.76 -14.39
C ALA A 267 -3.86 1.33 -15.76
N GLY A 268 -3.11 2.24 -16.39
CA GLY A 268 -3.49 2.88 -17.65
C GLY A 268 -3.88 1.89 -18.77
N GLY A 269 -3.17 0.77 -18.88
CA GLY A 269 -3.45 -0.28 -19.86
C GLY A 269 -4.56 -1.27 -19.47
N SER A 270 -5.21 -1.10 -18.32
CA SER A 270 -6.19 -2.06 -17.79
C SER A 270 -7.51 -1.37 -17.41
N PRO A 271 -8.50 -1.33 -18.33
CA PRO A 271 -9.81 -0.75 -18.05
C PRO A 271 -10.50 -1.36 -16.84
N ALA A 272 -10.44 -2.69 -16.70
CA ALA A 272 -11.04 -3.41 -15.56
C ALA A 272 -10.54 -2.87 -14.20
N VAL A 273 -9.25 -2.55 -14.09
CA VAL A 273 -8.64 -2.08 -12.84
C VAL A 273 -9.01 -0.62 -12.57
N LEU A 274 -8.99 0.26 -13.59
CA LEU A 274 -9.42 1.65 -13.43
C LEU A 274 -10.91 1.78 -13.09
N ILE A 275 -11.74 0.92 -13.69
CA ILE A 275 -13.18 0.81 -13.42
C ILE A 275 -13.42 0.33 -11.97
N ARG A 276 -12.63 -0.65 -11.49
CA ARG A 276 -12.68 -1.10 -10.09
C ARG A 276 -12.17 -0.05 -9.11
N LEU A 277 -11.08 0.65 -9.42
CA LEU A 277 -10.59 1.77 -8.61
C LEU A 277 -11.68 2.84 -8.41
N MET A 278 -12.47 3.13 -9.46
CA MET A 278 -13.61 4.04 -9.34
C MET A 278 -14.70 3.48 -8.42
N GLU A 279 -15.10 2.21 -8.57
CA GLU A 279 -16.04 1.51 -7.65
C GLU A 279 -15.59 1.57 -6.19
N SER A 280 -14.30 1.34 -5.95
CA SER A 280 -13.71 1.40 -4.62
C SER A 280 -13.81 2.80 -4.01
N LEU A 281 -13.47 3.83 -4.79
CA LEU A 281 -13.59 5.22 -4.33
C LEU A 281 -15.06 5.62 -4.13
N VAL A 282 -15.97 5.13 -4.97
CA VAL A 282 -17.43 5.29 -4.79
C VAL A 282 -17.87 4.70 -3.47
N THR A 283 -17.43 3.47 -3.17
CA THR A 283 -17.74 2.79 -1.92
C THR A 283 -17.19 3.57 -0.73
N ILE A 284 -15.93 3.99 -0.77
CA ILE A 284 -15.31 4.80 0.30
C ILE A 284 -16.08 6.11 0.51
N HIS A 285 -16.55 6.75 -0.56
CA HIS A 285 -17.33 7.98 -0.49
C HIS A 285 -18.62 7.83 0.33
N GLN A 286 -19.22 6.64 0.39
CA GLN A 286 -20.40 6.39 1.21
C GLN A 286 -20.10 6.31 2.71
N PHE A 287 -18.83 6.10 3.08
CA PHE A 287 -18.39 5.97 4.48
C PHE A 287 -17.68 7.20 5.03
N VAL A 288 -17.43 8.23 4.22
CA VAL A 288 -16.79 9.47 4.69
C VAL A 288 -17.70 10.20 5.68
N ARG A 289 -17.10 10.77 6.72
CA ARG A 289 -17.81 11.48 7.79
C ARG A 289 -17.56 12.99 7.76
N THR A 290 -16.40 13.41 7.25
CA THR A 290 -16.00 14.83 7.24
C THR A 290 -15.86 15.39 5.82
N ASP A 291 -16.03 16.70 5.66
CA ASP A 291 -15.82 17.38 4.38
C ASP A 291 -14.38 17.27 3.87
N HIS A 292 -13.42 17.15 4.78
CA HIS A 292 -12.03 16.88 4.43
C HIS A 292 -11.86 15.51 3.77
N GLN A 293 -12.40 14.44 4.38
CA GLN A 293 -12.40 13.10 3.81
C GLN A 293 -13.13 13.08 2.46
N LYS A 294 -14.31 13.74 2.38
CA LYS A 294 -15.10 13.85 1.16
C LYS A 294 -14.30 14.47 0.01
N ARG A 295 -13.62 15.59 0.26
CA ARG A 295 -12.76 16.28 -0.72
C ARG A 295 -11.57 15.41 -1.16
N ALA A 296 -10.91 14.72 -0.22
CA ALA A 296 -9.79 13.82 -0.54
C ALA A 296 -10.21 12.67 -1.48
N VAL A 297 -11.35 12.02 -1.20
CA VAL A 297 -11.89 10.96 -2.07
C VAL A 297 -12.27 11.51 -3.45
N GLN A 298 -12.95 12.66 -3.50
CA GLN A 298 -13.30 13.31 -4.78
C GLN A 298 -12.08 13.73 -5.59
N ASN A 299 -10.98 14.17 -4.95
CA ASN A 299 -9.70 14.42 -5.62
C ASN A 299 -9.18 13.15 -6.30
N GLN A 300 -9.16 12.02 -5.59
CA GLN A 300 -8.73 10.73 -6.15
C GLN A 300 -9.63 10.27 -7.31
N MET A 301 -10.95 10.37 -7.16
CA MET A 301 -11.89 10.04 -8.25
C MET A 301 -11.60 10.87 -9.50
N ARG A 302 -11.36 12.17 -9.36
CA ARG A 302 -10.97 13.04 -10.47
C ARG A 302 -9.67 12.59 -11.13
N MET A 303 -8.67 12.16 -10.35
CA MET A 303 -7.41 11.67 -10.91
C MET A 303 -7.58 10.34 -11.66
N VAL A 304 -8.38 9.40 -11.14
CA VAL A 304 -8.71 8.13 -11.82
C VAL A 304 -9.47 8.38 -13.11
N TYR A 305 -10.46 9.27 -13.08
CA TYR A 305 -11.23 9.66 -14.27
C TYR A 305 -10.33 10.24 -15.37
N ARG A 306 -9.42 11.17 -15.03
CA ARG A 306 -8.46 11.73 -16.00
C ARG A 306 -7.53 10.67 -16.57
N MET A 307 -7.09 9.70 -15.76
CA MET A 307 -6.27 8.59 -16.26
C MET A 307 -7.04 7.74 -17.27
N ALA A 308 -8.31 7.43 -16.99
CA ALA A 308 -9.17 6.68 -17.91
C ALA A 308 -9.42 7.44 -19.21
N GLU A 309 -9.68 8.76 -19.16
CA GLU A 309 -9.85 9.59 -20.36
C GLU A 309 -8.62 9.58 -21.27
N CYS A 310 -7.41 9.57 -20.70
CA CYS A 310 -6.18 9.53 -21.46
C CYS A 310 -5.84 8.14 -22.02
N SER A 311 -6.36 7.07 -21.42
CA SER A 311 -5.88 5.69 -21.68
C SER A 311 -6.90 4.80 -22.39
N PHE A 312 -8.20 5.05 -22.23
CA PHE A 312 -9.24 4.19 -22.82
C PHE A 312 -9.41 4.50 -24.30
N VAL A 313 -9.31 3.45 -25.12
CA VAL A 313 -9.56 3.53 -26.57
C VAL A 313 -11.05 3.29 -26.86
N GLU A 314 -11.69 2.37 -26.13
CA GLU A 314 -13.11 2.06 -26.27
C GLU A 314 -13.97 3.06 -25.48
N LYS A 315 -14.97 3.65 -26.15
CA LYS A 315 -15.83 4.70 -25.57
C LYS A 315 -16.79 4.14 -24.53
N ASN A 316 -17.22 2.89 -24.69
CA ASN A 316 -18.13 2.25 -23.74
C ASN A 316 -17.48 2.05 -22.36
N ASP A 317 -16.17 1.75 -22.30
CA ASP A 317 -15.44 1.63 -21.03
C ASP A 317 -15.43 2.96 -20.27
N LEU A 318 -15.26 4.06 -21.00
CA LEU A 318 -15.31 5.41 -20.39
C LEU A 318 -16.73 5.77 -19.96
N SER A 319 -17.75 5.31 -20.69
CA SER A 319 -19.16 5.49 -20.31
C SER A 319 -19.49 4.73 -19.03
N ASP A 320 -19.06 3.47 -18.90
CA ASP A 320 -19.29 2.67 -17.69
C ASP A 320 -18.71 3.36 -16.46
N LEU A 321 -17.47 3.87 -16.57
CA LEU A 321 -16.82 4.62 -15.50
C LEU A 321 -17.58 5.92 -15.16
N LYS A 322 -18.13 6.63 -16.15
CA LYS A 322 -18.97 7.82 -15.94
C LYS A 322 -20.26 7.50 -15.21
N ASP A 323 -20.92 6.40 -15.56
CA ASP A 323 -22.21 6.04 -15.00
C ASP A 323 -22.08 5.65 -13.51
N ARG A 324 -20.96 5.03 -13.13
CA ARG A 324 -20.58 4.78 -11.72
C ARG A 324 -20.38 6.07 -10.93
N ILE A 325 -19.78 7.10 -11.53
CA ILE A 325 -19.64 8.42 -10.89
C ILE A 325 -21.02 9.09 -10.70
N LYS A 326 -21.88 9.03 -11.71
CA LYS A 326 -23.22 9.65 -11.67
C LYS A 326 -24.13 9.05 -10.60
N ALA A 327 -23.96 7.77 -10.29
CA ALA A 327 -24.71 7.11 -9.22
C ALA A 327 -24.56 7.83 -7.87
N ILE A 328 -23.41 8.45 -7.59
CA ILE A 328 -23.17 9.21 -6.34
C ILE A 328 -23.80 10.60 -6.36
N VAL A 329 -23.75 11.31 -7.49
CA VAL A 329 -24.24 12.69 -7.59
C VAL A 329 -25.76 12.77 -7.44
N ARG A 330 -26.48 11.65 -7.61
CA ARG A 330 -27.92 11.56 -7.40
C ARG A 330 -28.34 11.27 -5.95
N ASP A 331 -27.41 10.85 -5.10
CA ASP A 331 -27.66 10.49 -3.69
C ASP A 331 -27.19 11.59 -2.70
N VAL A 332 -26.97 12.82 -3.19
CA VAL A 332 -26.71 14.05 -2.41
C VAL A 332 -27.76 15.09 -2.77
#